data_AF-V4H0W7-F1
#
_entry.id   AF-V4H0W7-F1
#
_cell.length_a   1.000
_cell.length_b   1.000
_cell.length_c   1.000
_cell.angle_alpha   90.00
_cell.angle_beta   90.00
_cell.angle_gamma   90.00
#
_symmetry.space_group_name_H-M   'P 1'
#
loop_
_entity.id
_entity.type
_entity.pdbx_description
1 polymer ?
#
loop_
_entity_poly.entity_id
_entity_poly.type
_entity_poly.pdbx_seq_one_letter_code
_entity_poly.pdbx_strand_id
1 'polypeptide(L)'
;MSTDGVGSSIAAQNPLSADIAINGAIQNGVLNLAITYSGACLEKSDMTEFAQRLEQALTQVIAHCSDANTRLTPADVPLLSLSQTELDALPIAQQTVSSIYPLSAMQQGMMFHSMVEQSAAYLNQLRLDISGLDVTRFKAAWQQVVDRHDALRTGFISTTSQQLQYVVAGHQIAFNELDWQSEPTKSTEQLAHSILEQGFAVTEEVGLMSFTLVQQGPQQHHFIWTYHHMLLDGWSSTAVLAEVMMAYQGQALPQPGGQYQDYLAYLATQDDAAGDDYWQTRLAQLNDASYLSELQNRDALDSNLGYAQHTLQLDEQQAAQLQRFAQQQQITVNTV
;
A
#
# COMPACT_ATOMS: atom_id res chain seq x y z
N MET A 1 7.95 30.10 -36.08
CA MET A 1 7.31 31.42 -35.95
C MET A 1 5.99 31.39 -36.71
N SER A 2 4.89 31.19 -35.98
CA SER A 2 3.56 31.68 -36.34
C SER A 2 3.14 32.49 -35.11
N THR A 3 2.91 33.77 -35.31
CA THR A 3 2.46 34.74 -34.31
C THR A 3 0.99 35.01 -34.55
N ASP A 4 0.18 33.95 -34.63
CA ASP A 4 -1.26 34.08 -34.77
C ASP A 4 -1.85 34.10 -33.37
N GLY A 5 -2.14 35.33 -32.91
CA GLY A 5 -2.79 35.55 -31.62
C GLY A 5 -4.12 34.81 -31.58
N VAL A 6 -4.33 34.03 -30.52
CA VAL A 6 -5.63 33.44 -30.22
C VAL A 6 -6.61 34.60 -30.09
N GLY A 7 -7.55 34.70 -31.04
CA GLY A 7 -8.54 35.77 -31.08
C GLY A 7 -9.29 35.88 -29.75
N SER A 8 -9.71 37.10 -29.40
CA SER A 8 -10.42 37.41 -28.17
C SER A 8 -11.59 36.44 -27.97
N SER A 9 -11.60 35.73 -26.83
CA SER A 9 -12.64 34.74 -26.48
C SER A 9 -14.03 35.35 -26.24
N ILE A 10 -14.14 36.68 -26.31
CA ILE A 10 -15.36 37.44 -26.10
C ILE A 10 -15.41 38.57 -27.16
N ALA A 11 -16.54 38.67 -27.87
CA ALA A 11 -16.79 39.78 -28.80
C ALA A 11 -16.84 41.11 -28.03
N ALA A 12 -16.33 42.20 -28.61
CA ALA A 12 -16.26 43.53 -27.97
C ALA A 12 -17.62 44.10 -27.50
N GLN A 13 -18.73 43.47 -27.88
CA GLN A 13 -20.10 43.86 -27.55
C GLN A 13 -20.74 43.03 -26.43
N ASN A 14 -20.05 42.00 -25.91
CA ASN A 14 -20.61 41.18 -24.83
C ASN A 14 -20.34 41.84 -23.46
N PRO A 15 -21.36 42.17 -22.67
CA PRO A 15 -21.17 42.72 -21.34
C PRO A 15 -20.47 41.68 -20.45
N LEU A 16 -19.49 42.12 -19.65
CA LEU A 16 -18.86 41.27 -18.65
C LEU A 16 -19.91 40.83 -17.63
N SER A 17 -19.87 39.56 -17.21
CA SER A 17 -20.80 39.01 -16.21
C SER A 17 -20.52 39.50 -14.78
N ALA A 18 -19.39 40.17 -14.57
CA ALA A 18 -18.95 40.76 -13.31
C ALA A 18 -18.01 41.95 -13.58
N ASP A 19 -17.83 42.84 -12.61
CA ASP A 19 -16.94 44.00 -12.73
C ASP A 19 -15.46 43.61 -12.92
N ILE A 20 -15.06 42.45 -12.38
CA ILE A 20 -13.76 41.80 -12.58
C ILE A 20 -13.99 40.30 -12.83
N ALA A 21 -13.33 39.74 -13.82
CA ALA A 21 -13.29 38.30 -14.08
C ALA A 21 -11.84 37.83 -14.32
N ILE A 22 -11.45 36.77 -13.62
CA ILE A 22 -10.11 36.17 -13.69
C ILE A 22 -10.24 34.76 -14.23
N ASN A 23 -9.57 34.46 -15.34
CA ASN A 23 -9.50 33.12 -15.91
C ASN A 23 -8.05 32.62 -15.85
N GLY A 24 -7.86 31.38 -15.44
CA GLY A 24 -6.53 30.78 -15.29
C GLY A 24 -6.39 29.47 -16.05
N ALA A 25 -5.22 29.24 -16.65
CA ALA A 25 -4.86 27.96 -17.25
C ALA A 25 -3.35 27.71 -17.13
N ILE A 26 -2.96 26.44 -17.00
CA ILE A 26 -1.56 26.04 -17.07
C ILE A 26 -1.30 25.55 -18.49
N GLN A 27 -0.37 26.20 -19.21
CA GLN A 27 0.04 25.83 -20.56
C GLN A 27 1.56 25.70 -20.61
N ASN A 28 2.06 24.55 -21.08
CA ASN A 28 3.50 24.24 -21.12
C ASN A 28 4.23 24.47 -19.77
N GLY A 29 3.56 24.16 -18.65
CA GLY A 29 4.11 24.34 -17.31
C GLY A 29 4.09 25.78 -16.78
N VAL A 30 3.45 26.72 -17.49
CA VAL A 30 3.34 28.13 -17.07
C VAL A 30 1.89 28.45 -16.72
N LEU A 31 1.66 28.98 -15.51
CA LEU A 31 0.37 29.53 -15.11
C LEU A 31 0.14 30.84 -15.85
N ASN A 32 -0.93 30.89 -16.66
CA ASN A 32 -1.39 32.08 -17.35
C ASN A 32 -2.70 32.53 -16.72
N LEU A 33 -2.74 33.78 -16.25
CA LEU A 33 -3.94 34.42 -15.73
C LEU A 33 -4.36 35.56 -16.66
N ALA A 34 -5.61 35.50 -17.14
CA ALA A 34 -6.24 36.56 -17.90
C ALA A 34 -7.24 37.31 -17.00
N ILE A 35 -6.95 38.57 -16.71
CA ILE A 35 -7.82 39.44 -15.91
C ILE A 35 -8.56 40.38 -16.87
N THR A 36 -9.88 40.32 -16.84
CA THR A 36 -10.78 41.19 -17.59
C THR A 36 -11.63 42.00 -16.63
N TYR A 37 -11.91 43.27 -16.97
CA TYR A 37 -12.61 44.17 -16.05
C TYR A 37 -13.42 45.23 -16.80
N SER A 38 -14.43 45.78 -16.12
CA SER A 38 -15.27 46.85 -16.64
C SER A 38 -14.57 48.20 -16.58
N GLY A 39 -14.12 48.72 -17.72
CA GLY A 39 -13.51 50.06 -17.82
C GLY A 39 -14.47 51.23 -17.55
N ALA A 40 -15.77 50.96 -17.39
CA ALA A 40 -16.76 51.96 -16.96
C ALA A 40 -16.80 52.13 -15.44
N CYS A 41 -16.38 51.09 -14.70
CA CYS A 41 -16.42 51.06 -13.24
C CYS A 41 -15.02 51.17 -12.61
N LEU A 42 -13.98 50.75 -13.32
CA LEU A 42 -12.64 50.54 -12.80
C LEU A 42 -11.58 51.17 -13.69
N GLU A 43 -10.59 51.81 -13.06
CA GLU A 43 -9.48 52.41 -13.78
C GLU A 43 -8.42 51.38 -14.16
N LYS A 44 -7.79 51.61 -15.32
CA LYS A 44 -6.71 50.74 -15.81
C LYS A 44 -5.51 50.72 -14.86
N SER A 45 -5.18 51.84 -14.22
CA SER A 45 -4.12 51.98 -13.22
C SER A 45 -4.35 51.03 -12.06
N ASP A 46 -5.54 51.05 -11.47
CA ASP A 46 -5.90 50.22 -10.32
C ASP A 46 -5.85 48.73 -10.67
N MET A 47 -6.35 48.35 -11.85
CA MET A 47 -6.32 46.97 -12.30
C MET A 47 -4.91 46.48 -12.65
N THR A 48 -4.02 47.39 -13.07
CA THR A 48 -2.60 47.08 -13.27
C THR A 48 -1.91 46.85 -11.92
N GLU A 49 -2.18 47.70 -10.92
CA GLU A 49 -1.65 47.52 -9.57
C GLU A 49 -2.18 46.23 -8.93
N PHE A 50 -3.47 45.93 -9.09
CA PHE A 50 -4.07 44.67 -8.67
C PHE A 50 -3.37 43.47 -9.28
N ALA A 51 -3.15 43.47 -10.60
CA ALA A 51 -2.46 42.39 -11.30
C ALA A 51 -1.03 42.19 -10.77
N GLN A 52 -0.29 43.28 -10.54
CA GLN A 52 1.05 43.23 -9.96
C GLN A 52 1.07 42.68 -8.53
N ARG A 53 0.12 43.10 -7.69
CA ARG A 53 -0.01 42.59 -6.32
C ARG A 53 -0.39 41.10 -6.31
N LEU A 54 -1.27 40.67 -7.21
CA LEU A 54 -1.63 39.27 -7.37
C LEU A 54 -0.43 38.43 -7.81
N GLU A 55 0.35 38.91 -8.80
CA GLU A 55 1.60 38.26 -9.23
C GLU A 55 2.61 38.14 -8.09
N GLN A 56 2.82 39.23 -7.34
CA GLN A 56 3.70 39.23 -6.17
C GLN A 56 3.23 38.24 -5.09
N ALA A 57 1.93 38.22 -4.77
CA ALA A 57 1.37 37.30 -3.80
C ALA A 57 1.53 35.83 -4.26
N LEU A 58 1.23 35.53 -5.52
CA LEU A 58 1.43 34.19 -6.09
C LEU A 58 2.90 33.78 -6.07
N THR A 59 3.81 34.69 -6.40
CA THR A 59 5.26 34.44 -6.35
C THR A 59 5.71 34.16 -4.91
N GLN A 60 5.19 34.90 -3.93
CA GLN A 60 5.48 34.65 -2.51
C GLN A 60 4.94 33.30 -2.05
N VAL A 61 3.74 32.90 -2.48
CA VAL A 61 3.18 31.57 -2.22
C VAL A 61 4.06 30.49 -2.86
N ILE A 62 4.46 30.65 -4.12
CA ILE A 62 5.34 29.70 -4.81
C ILE A 62 6.68 29.58 -4.09
N ALA A 63 7.32 30.70 -3.74
CA ALA A 63 8.58 30.71 -3.00
C ALA A 63 8.42 30.02 -1.64
N HIS A 64 7.35 30.34 -0.90
CA HIS A 64 7.03 29.68 0.36
C HIS A 64 6.83 28.17 0.18
N CYS A 65 6.08 27.73 -0.81
CA CYS A 65 5.86 26.31 -1.09
C CYS A 65 7.11 25.59 -1.63
N SER A 66 8.06 26.32 -2.23
CA SER A 66 9.31 25.77 -2.74
C SER A 66 10.40 25.68 -1.67
N ASP A 67 10.40 26.62 -0.71
CA ASP A 67 11.36 26.67 0.40
C ASP A 67 10.85 25.96 1.66
N ALA A 68 9.53 25.83 1.84
CA ALA A 68 8.97 25.07 2.94
C ALA A 68 9.18 23.58 2.71
N ASN A 69 9.74 22.90 3.70
CA ASN A 69 9.63 21.45 3.79
C ASN A 69 8.17 21.07 3.61
N THR A 70 7.87 20.32 2.55
CA THR A 70 6.53 19.82 2.25
C THR A 70 5.96 19.21 3.53
N ARG A 71 4.86 19.79 4.01
CA ARG A 71 4.24 19.42 5.27
C ARG A 71 2.84 18.94 4.95
N LEU A 72 2.49 17.78 5.50
CA LEU A 72 1.15 17.23 5.33
C LEU A 72 0.14 18.13 6.02
N THR A 73 -0.98 18.36 5.35
CA THR A 73 -2.13 19.09 5.87
C THR A 73 -3.33 18.15 6.02
N PRO A 74 -4.36 18.51 6.79
CA PRO A 74 -5.59 17.73 6.87
C PRO A 74 -6.26 17.45 5.51
N ALA A 75 -6.04 18.31 4.52
CA ALA A 75 -6.56 18.11 3.17
C ALA A 75 -5.86 16.95 2.42
N ASP A 76 -4.62 16.61 2.82
CA ASP A 76 -3.83 15.52 2.21
C ASP A 76 -4.21 14.14 2.78
N VAL A 77 -5.01 14.11 3.85
CA VAL A 77 -5.41 12.87 4.55
C VAL A 77 -6.93 12.77 4.71
N PRO A 78 -7.72 12.82 3.62
CA PRO A 78 -9.18 12.99 3.67
C PRO A 78 -9.94 11.86 4.35
N LEU A 79 -9.32 10.68 4.52
CA LEU A 79 -9.90 9.54 5.24
C LEU A 79 -9.72 9.63 6.76
N LEU A 80 -9.05 10.68 7.24
CA LEU A 80 -8.74 10.90 8.65
C LEU A 80 -9.31 12.24 9.11
N SER A 81 -9.93 12.26 10.28
CA SER A 81 -10.41 13.48 10.93
C SER A 81 -9.33 14.09 11.85
N LEU A 82 -8.15 14.34 11.30
CA LEU A 82 -7.01 14.86 12.05
C LEU A 82 -6.87 16.39 11.93
N SER A 83 -6.61 17.06 13.05
CA SER A 83 -6.15 18.45 13.06
C SER A 83 -4.69 18.56 12.64
N GLN A 84 -4.26 19.77 12.25
CA GLN A 84 -2.83 20.01 11.92
C GLN A 84 -1.91 19.67 13.10
N THR A 85 -2.32 19.99 14.33
CA THR A 85 -1.54 19.68 15.55
C THR A 85 -1.36 18.18 15.75
N GLU A 86 -2.40 17.37 15.47
CA GLU A 86 -2.31 15.92 15.59
C GLU A 86 -1.45 15.31 14.48
N LEU A 87 -1.53 15.83 13.24
CA LEU A 87 -0.65 15.43 12.15
C LEU A 87 0.82 15.74 12.45
N ASP A 88 1.10 16.95 12.94
CA ASP A 88 2.44 17.40 13.33
C ASP A 88 3.03 16.59 14.49
N ALA A 89 2.17 15.98 15.32
CA ALA A 89 2.57 15.15 16.45
C ALA A 89 2.78 13.66 16.11
N LEU A 90 2.48 13.23 14.87
CA LEU A 90 2.68 11.84 14.47
C LEU A 90 4.17 11.47 14.51
N PRO A 91 4.54 10.29 15.06
CA PRO A 91 5.93 9.86 15.19
C PRO A 91 6.49 9.31 13.86
N ILE A 92 6.37 10.08 12.76
CA ILE A 92 6.79 9.70 11.42
C ILE A 92 7.57 10.83 10.75
N ALA A 93 8.50 10.49 9.87
CA ALA A 93 9.27 11.46 9.10
C ALA A 93 8.40 12.05 7.96
N GLN A 94 7.60 13.07 8.26
CA GLN A 94 6.59 13.61 7.32
C GLN A 94 7.15 13.97 5.93
N GLN A 95 8.44 14.33 5.81
CA GLN A 95 9.04 14.71 4.53
C GLN A 95 9.18 13.54 3.55
N THR A 96 9.17 12.30 4.05
CA THR A 96 9.25 11.09 3.23
C THR A 96 7.88 10.43 3.04
N VAL A 97 6.82 10.94 3.63
CA VAL A 97 5.50 10.32 3.59
C VAL A 97 4.71 10.83 2.38
N SER A 98 4.23 9.92 1.54
CA SER A 98 3.36 10.27 0.41
C SER A 98 1.88 10.26 0.76
N SER A 99 1.46 9.43 1.72
CA SER A 99 0.04 9.28 2.10
C SER A 99 -0.12 8.71 3.50
N ILE A 100 -1.23 9.02 4.17
CA ILE A 100 -1.63 8.43 5.46
C ILE A 100 -3.12 8.11 5.41
N TYR A 101 -3.50 6.94 5.91
CA TYR A 101 -4.88 6.47 5.93
C TYR A 101 -5.12 5.51 7.12
N PRO A 102 -6.39 5.25 7.50
CA PRO A 102 -6.69 4.35 8.61
C PRO A 102 -6.35 2.89 8.27
N LEU A 103 -6.25 2.03 9.29
CA LEU A 103 -6.17 0.58 9.06
C LEU A 103 -7.56 0.01 8.77
N SER A 104 -7.64 -0.98 7.88
CA SER A 104 -8.83 -1.83 7.80
C SER A 104 -9.01 -2.62 9.10
N ALA A 105 -10.24 -3.04 9.42
CA ALA A 105 -10.53 -3.82 10.63
C ALA A 105 -9.64 -5.08 10.77
N MET A 106 -9.36 -5.75 9.65
CA MET A 106 -8.45 -6.91 9.62
C MET A 106 -7.00 -6.51 9.93
N GLN A 107 -6.51 -5.39 9.40
CA GLN A 107 -5.19 -4.87 9.75
C GLN A 107 -5.12 -4.46 11.23
N GLN A 108 -6.17 -3.88 11.81
CA GLN A 108 -6.23 -3.52 13.23
C GLN A 108 -6.10 -4.77 14.12
N GLY A 109 -6.84 -5.84 13.79
CA GLY A 109 -6.75 -7.12 14.51
C GLY A 109 -5.36 -7.76 14.42
N MET A 110 -4.76 -7.79 13.22
CA MET A 110 -3.40 -8.28 13.04
C MET A 110 -2.37 -7.44 13.81
N MET A 111 -2.47 -6.12 13.75
CA MET A 111 -1.57 -5.21 14.46
C MET A 111 -1.65 -5.42 15.97
N PHE A 112 -2.88 -5.54 16.51
CA PHE A 112 -3.10 -5.80 17.93
C PHE A 112 -2.47 -7.14 18.34
N HIS A 113 -2.72 -8.22 17.59
CA HIS A 113 -2.11 -9.52 17.90
C HIS A 113 -0.58 -9.46 17.87
N SER A 114 0.02 -8.84 16.84
CA SER A 114 1.47 -8.73 16.72
C SER A 114 2.12 -7.88 17.84
N MET A 115 1.36 -6.97 18.47
CA MET A 115 1.82 -6.20 19.65
C MET A 115 1.72 -6.97 20.96
N VAL A 116 0.70 -7.83 21.11
CA VAL A 116 0.44 -8.59 22.35
C VAL A 116 1.26 -9.87 22.39
N GLU A 117 1.39 -10.54 21.24
CA GLU A 117 2.14 -11.77 21.05
C GLU A 117 3.00 -11.64 19.80
N GLN A 118 4.33 -11.67 19.96
CA GLN A 118 5.24 -11.81 18.82
C GLN A 118 5.14 -13.24 18.29
N SER A 119 4.12 -13.47 17.46
CA SER A 119 3.83 -14.75 16.84
C SER A 119 4.15 -14.70 15.36
N ALA A 120 4.72 -15.78 14.83
CA ALA A 120 4.92 -15.99 13.40
C ALA A 120 3.60 -16.23 12.63
N ALA A 121 2.44 -16.21 13.30
CA ALA A 121 1.13 -16.49 12.71
C ALA A 121 0.77 -15.60 11.50
N TYR A 122 1.29 -14.38 11.45
CA TYR A 122 1.08 -13.44 10.34
C TYR A 122 2.32 -13.27 9.45
N LEU A 123 3.36 -14.08 9.66
CA LEU A 123 4.54 -14.07 8.81
C LEU A 123 4.39 -15.11 7.70
N ASN A 124 4.57 -14.65 6.48
CA ASN A 124 4.62 -15.52 5.31
C ASN A 124 6.05 -15.57 4.81
N GLN A 125 6.50 -16.75 4.40
CA GLN A 125 7.86 -16.94 3.90
C GLN A 125 7.88 -17.79 2.64
N LEU A 126 8.49 -17.24 1.60
CA LEU A 126 8.80 -17.93 0.35
C LEU A 126 10.30 -18.23 0.30
N ARG A 127 10.64 -19.46 -0.10
CA ARG A 127 12.03 -19.91 -0.27
C ARG A 127 12.22 -20.48 -1.66
N LEU A 128 13.23 -19.99 -2.37
CA LEU A 128 13.51 -20.35 -3.76
C LEU A 128 14.99 -20.72 -3.94
N ASP A 129 15.25 -21.90 -4.50
CA ASP A 129 16.58 -22.24 -5.04
C ASP A 129 16.67 -21.72 -6.47
N ILE A 130 17.69 -20.90 -6.74
CA ILE A 130 17.85 -20.19 -8.00
C ILE A 130 19.24 -20.48 -8.57
N SER A 131 19.27 -20.96 -9.81
CA SER A 131 20.50 -21.14 -10.57
C SER A 131 20.68 -20.05 -11.62
N GLY A 132 21.90 -19.53 -11.78
CA GLY A 132 22.23 -18.55 -12.82
C GLY A 132 21.62 -17.16 -12.61
N LEU A 133 21.39 -16.77 -11.35
CA LEU A 133 20.81 -15.48 -10.99
C LEU A 133 21.75 -14.31 -11.31
N ASP A 134 21.27 -13.30 -12.02
CA ASP A 134 21.86 -11.96 -12.05
C ASP A 134 21.36 -11.18 -10.83
N VAL A 135 22.18 -11.13 -9.78
CA VAL A 135 21.81 -10.55 -8.48
C VAL A 135 21.47 -9.06 -8.60
N THR A 136 22.25 -8.30 -9.38
CA THR A 136 22.02 -6.86 -9.57
C THR A 136 20.67 -6.61 -10.23
N ARG A 137 20.37 -7.35 -11.31
CA ARG A 137 19.10 -7.23 -12.02
C ARG A 137 17.93 -7.70 -11.16
N PHE A 138 18.10 -8.74 -10.35
CA PHE A 138 17.08 -9.25 -9.46
C PHE A 138 16.70 -8.24 -8.36
N LYS A 139 17.71 -7.63 -7.72
CA LYS A 139 17.50 -6.56 -6.73
C LYS A 139 16.80 -5.36 -7.34
N ALA A 140 17.21 -4.95 -8.55
CA ALA A 140 16.56 -3.84 -9.27
C ALA A 140 15.10 -4.14 -9.61
N ALA A 141 14.78 -5.37 -10.02
CA ALA A 141 13.41 -5.79 -10.30
C ALA A 141 12.52 -5.73 -9.05
N TRP A 142 13.03 -6.18 -7.88
CA TRP A 142 12.33 -6.03 -6.61
C TRP A 142 12.11 -4.57 -6.24
N GLN A 143 13.13 -3.71 -6.35
CA GLN A 143 12.99 -2.29 -6.04
C GLN A 143 11.93 -1.63 -6.94
N GLN A 144 11.92 -1.95 -8.24
CA GLN A 144 10.92 -1.43 -9.18
C GLN A 144 9.49 -1.81 -8.77
N VAL A 145 9.27 -3.03 -8.27
CA VAL A 145 7.95 -3.49 -7.81
C VAL A 145 7.58 -2.85 -6.46
N VAL A 146 8.54 -2.66 -5.56
CA VAL A 146 8.31 -1.97 -4.28
C VAL A 146 7.97 -0.50 -4.48
N ASP A 147 8.66 0.20 -5.37
CA ASP A 147 8.38 1.59 -5.73
C ASP A 147 6.98 1.76 -6.32
N ARG A 148 6.49 0.70 -6.99
CA ARG A 148 5.22 0.69 -7.71
C ARG A 148 4.00 0.46 -6.82
N HIS A 149 4.15 -0.29 -5.72
CA HIS A 149 3.03 -0.69 -4.86
C HIS A 149 3.17 -0.09 -3.47
N ASP A 150 2.30 0.88 -3.15
CA ASP A 150 2.28 1.59 -1.86
C ASP A 150 2.28 0.64 -0.66
N ALA A 151 1.51 -0.46 -0.74
CA ALA A 151 1.46 -1.48 0.29
C ALA A 151 2.85 -2.03 0.68
N LEU A 152 3.79 -2.13 -0.25
CA LEU A 152 5.14 -2.68 0.00
C LEU A 152 6.08 -1.69 0.70
N ARG A 153 5.70 -0.43 0.75
CA ARG A 153 6.45 0.70 1.37
C ARG A 153 5.64 1.38 2.48
N THR A 154 4.64 0.67 3.00
CA THR A 154 3.79 1.11 4.10
C THR A 154 4.40 0.74 5.45
N GLY A 155 4.38 1.69 6.38
CA GLY A 155 4.58 1.46 7.81
C GLY A 155 3.28 1.65 8.60
N PHE A 156 3.27 1.20 9.85
CA PHE A 156 2.12 1.30 10.74
C PHE A 156 2.50 2.02 12.03
N ILE A 157 1.60 2.81 12.60
CA ILE A 157 1.78 3.44 13.90
C ILE A 157 0.53 3.29 14.75
N SER A 158 0.72 3.21 16.06
CA SER A 158 -0.35 3.30 17.04
C SER A 158 -0.16 4.56 17.86
N THR A 159 -1.15 5.45 17.82
CA THR A 159 -1.20 6.65 18.67
C THR A 159 -2.19 6.43 19.80
N THR A 160 -2.30 7.38 20.73
CA THR A 160 -3.31 7.31 21.81
C THR A 160 -4.75 7.36 21.30
N SER A 161 -4.99 7.94 20.12
CA SER A 161 -6.34 8.13 19.57
C SER A 161 -6.71 7.13 18.48
N GLN A 162 -5.74 6.62 17.71
CA GLN A 162 -5.99 5.73 16.59
C GLN A 162 -4.74 5.01 16.07
N GLN A 163 -4.97 3.91 15.34
CA GLN A 163 -3.96 3.21 14.54
C GLN A 163 -4.00 3.73 13.11
N LEU A 164 -2.83 4.02 12.54
CA LEU A 164 -2.68 4.58 11.20
C LEU A 164 -1.66 3.79 10.40
N GLN A 165 -1.81 3.81 9.09
CA GLN A 165 -0.79 3.34 8.16
C GLN A 165 -0.34 4.50 7.27
N TYR A 166 0.94 4.53 6.96
CA TYR A 166 1.56 5.62 6.23
C TYR A 166 2.50 5.06 5.16
N VAL A 167 2.52 5.70 4.00
CA VAL A 167 3.27 5.25 2.84
C VAL A 167 4.54 6.08 2.70
N VAL A 168 5.70 5.45 2.62
CA VAL A 168 6.99 6.13 2.50
C VAL A 168 7.42 6.20 1.04
N ALA A 169 7.60 7.40 0.52
CA ALA A 169 8.16 7.66 -0.81
C ALA A 169 9.65 7.32 -0.85
N GLY A 170 10.08 6.62 -1.91
CA GLY A 170 11.49 6.29 -2.14
C GLY A 170 12.07 5.28 -1.14
N HIS A 171 11.24 4.47 -0.48
CA HIS A 171 11.70 3.41 0.42
C HIS A 171 12.66 2.45 -0.30
N GLN A 172 13.91 2.38 0.17
CA GLN A 172 14.94 1.52 -0.41
C GLN A 172 14.96 0.17 0.30
N ILE A 173 14.82 -0.91 -0.48
CA ILE A 173 14.91 -2.25 0.09
C ILE A 173 16.36 -2.68 0.27
N ALA A 174 16.63 -3.34 1.40
CA ALA A 174 17.93 -3.92 1.69
C ALA A 174 17.87 -5.44 1.54
N PHE A 175 18.86 -6.01 0.84
CA PHE A 175 19.08 -7.45 0.80
C PHE A 175 20.15 -7.81 1.82
N ASN A 176 19.85 -8.77 2.68
CA ASN A 176 20.84 -9.46 3.50
C ASN A 176 21.53 -10.51 2.61
N GLU A 177 22.70 -10.17 2.09
CA GLU A 177 23.48 -11.03 1.21
C GLU A 177 24.50 -11.84 2.02
N LEU A 178 24.41 -13.17 1.94
CA LEU A 178 25.26 -14.09 2.69
C LEU A 178 26.07 -14.97 1.73
N ASP A 179 27.40 -14.96 1.86
CA ASP A 179 28.28 -15.86 1.11
C ASP A 179 28.60 -17.12 1.93
N TRP A 180 27.98 -18.24 1.57
CA TRP A 180 28.16 -19.54 2.23
C TRP A 180 28.83 -20.57 1.31
N GLN A 181 29.51 -20.12 0.25
CA GLN A 181 30.18 -21.02 -0.69
C GLN A 181 31.21 -21.95 -0.02
N SER A 182 31.83 -21.49 1.06
CA SER A 182 32.78 -22.26 1.86
C SER A 182 32.19 -22.86 3.14
N GLU A 183 30.87 -22.82 3.32
CA GLU A 183 30.19 -23.19 4.57
C GLU A 183 29.06 -24.22 4.34
N PRO A 184 29.36 -25.43 3.82
CA PRO A 184 28.35 -26.41 3.41
C PRO A 184 27.52 -26.99 4.57
N THR A 185 27.92 -26.75 5.82
CA THR A 185 27.21 -27.22 7.02
C THR A 185 26.12 -26.26 7.48
N LYS A 186 26.07 -25.03 6.95
CA LYS A 186 25.00 -24.08 7.28
C LYS A 186 23.70 -24.49 6.61
N SER A 187 22.61 -24.44 7.37
CA SER A 187 21.29 -24.79 6.90
C SER A 187 20.48 -23.54 6.55
N THR A 188 20.05 -23.45 5.29
CA THR A 188 19.10 -22.41 4.85
C THR A 188 17.74 -22.57 5.54
N GLU A 189 17.38 -23.78 5.95
CA GLU A 189 16.17 -24.05 6.74
C GLU A 189 16.26 -23.46 8.16
N GLN A 190 17.40 -23.61 8.83
CA GLN A 190 17.61 -23.00 10.15
C GLN A 190 17.63 -21.47 10.06
N LEU A 191 18.25 -20.91 9.02
CA LEU A 191 18.23 -19.47 8.76
C LEU A 191 16.80 -18.97 8.52
N ALA A 192 16.06 -19.65 7.65
CA ALA A 192 14.66 -19.37 7.38
C ALA A 192 13.81 -19.36 8.66
N HIS A 193 14.02 -20.34 9.55
CA HIS A 193 13.35 -20.40 10.84
C HIS A 193 13.74 -19.23 11.75
N SER A 194 15.04 -18.91 11.85
CA SER A 194 15.50 -17.77 12.65
C SER A 194 14.94 -16.42 12.19
N ILE A 195 14.70 -16.25 10.88
CA ILE A 195 14.08 -15.04 10.33
C ILE A 195 12.61 -14.95 10.77
N LEU A 196 11.89 -16.08 10.81
CA LEU A 196 10.52 -16.13 11.32
C LEU A 196 10.47 -15.87 12.84
N GLU A 197 11.42 -16.41 13.60
CA GLU A 197 11.54 -16.17 15.05
C GLU A 197 11.87 -14.70 15.36
N GLN A 198 12.69 -14.06 14.53
CA GLN A 198 13.01 -12.64 14.67
C GLN A 198 11.78 -11.75 14.44
N GLY A 199 10.96 -12.08 13.44
CA GLY A 199 9.75 -11.34 13.08
C GLY A 199 10.01 -9.88 12.67
N PHE A 200 9.00 -9.04 12.87
CA PHE A 200 9.06 -7.60 12.57
C PHE A 200 8.54 -6.79 13.75
N ALA A 201 9.18 -5.65 14.05
CA ALA A 201 8.63 -4.62 14.90
C ALA A 201 7.59 -3.80 14.13
N VAL A 202 6.35 -4.29 14.11
CA VAL A 202 5.24 -3.80 13.26
C VAL A 202 5.03 -2.27 13.31
N THR A 203 5.31 -1.61 14.44
CA THR A 203 5.15 -0.15 14.61
C THR A 203 6.40 0.69 14.36
N GLU A 204 7.55 0.03 14.20
CA GLU A 204 8.86 0.70 14.11
C GLU A 204 9.48 0.55 12.72
N GLU A 205 9.04 -0.45 11.98
CA GLU A 205 9.55 -0.78 10.65
C GLU A 205 8.63 -0.30 9.53
N VAL A 206 9.25 0.11 8.42
CA VAL A 206 8.58 0.46 7.17
C VAL A 206 8.80 -0.67 6.19
N GLY A 207 7.73 -1.10 5.50
CA GLY A 207 7.83 -2.17 4.51
C GLY A 207 8.22 -3.46 5.21
N LEU A 208 7.33 -3.98 6.07
CA LEU A 208 7.39 -5.22 6.87
C LEU A 208 7.72 -6.49 6.05
N MET A 209 8.90 -6.50 5.45
CA MET A 209 9.44 -7.50 4.56
C MET A 209 10.95 -7.60 4.75
N SER A 210 11.49 -8.79 4.60
CA SER A 210 12.93 -9.04 4.59
C SER A 210 13.31 -9.87 3.38
N PHE A 211 14.48 -9.54 2.84
CA PHE A 211 15.06 -10.17 1.67
C PHE A 211 16.41 -10.74 2.07
N THR A 212 16.56 -12.06 2.07
CA THR A 212 17.85 -12.71 2.32
C THR A 212 18.25 -13.51 1.10
N LEU A 213 19.46 -13.29 0.59
CA LEU A 213 20.01 -13.98 -0.56
C LEU A 213 21.31 -14.68 -0.15
N VAL A 214 21.27 -16.00 -0.12
CA VAL A 214 22.42 -16.83 0.25
C VAL A 214 23.07 -17.36 -1.00
N GLN A 215 24.37 -17.12 -1.19
CA GLN A 215 25.16 -17.74 -2.24
C GLN A 215 25.77 -19.05 -1.70
N GLN A 216 25.35 -20.19 -2.26
CA GLN A 216 25.82 -21.53 -1.87
C GLN A 216 26.87 -22.09 -2.85
N GLY A 217 27.01 -21.47 -4.02
CA GLY A 217 28.00 -21.82 -5.04
C GLY A 217 28.11 -20.71 -6.10
N PRO A 218 29.01 -20.84 -7.09
CA PRO A 218 29.27 -19.80 -8.09
C PRO A 218 28.03 -19.32 -8.86
N GLN A 219 27.02 -20.19 -9.00
CA GLN A 219 25.74 -19.87 -9.67
C GLN A 219 24.53 -20.40 -8.90
N GLN A 220 24.69 -20.73 -7.61
CA GLN A 220 23.64 -21.32 -6.79
C GLN A 220 23.29 -20.35 -5.68
N HIS A 221 22.05 -19.88 -5.69
CA HIS A 221 21.52 -18.98 -4.68
C HIS A 221 20.29 -19.58 -4.02
N HIS A 222 20.11 -19.31 -2.74
CA HIS A 222 18.88 -19.55 -2.01
C HIS A 222 18.31 -18.20 -1.59
N PHE A 223 17.13 -17.87 -2.09
CA PHE A 223 16.44 -16.63 -1.78
C PHE A 223 15.32 -16.89 -0.77
N ILE A 224 15.30 -16.11 0.30
CA ILE A 224 14.27 -16.11 1.34
C ILE A 224 13.61 -14.74 1.33
N TRP A 225 12.31 -14.73 1.05
CA TRP A 225 11.47 -13.55 1.19
C TRP A 225 10.46 -13.79 2.29
N THR A 226 10.55 -12.99 3.35
CA THR A 226 9.59 -13.02 4.47
C THR A 226 8.81 -11.72 4.47
N TYR A 227 7.50 -11.75 4.69
CA TYR A 227 6.68 -10.56 4.79
C TYR A 227 5.53 -10.73 5.80
N HIS A 228 5.09 -9.61 6.37
CA HIS A 228 3.93 -9.59 7.25
C HIS A 228 2.62 -9.55 6.45
N HIS A 229 1.61 -10.31 6.88
CA HIS A 229 0.30 -10.43 6.22
C HIS A 229 -0.52 -9.12 6.23
N MET A 230 -0.03 -8.09 6.93
CA MET A 230 -0.61 -6.74 6.93
C MET A 230 -0.36 -6.00 5.60
N LEU A 231 0.69 -6.39 4.86
CA LEU A 231 1.00 -5.80 3.55
C LEU A 231 0.33 -6.56 2.41
N LEU A 232 0.31 -7.89 2.48
CA LEU A 232 -0.05 -8.77 1.37
C LEU A 232 -0.84 -9.98 1.86
N ASP A 233 -1.78 -10.42 1.04
CA ASP A 233 -2.39 -11.74 1.13
C ASP A 233 -1.77 -12.73 0.13
N GLY A 234 -2.27 -13.97 0.13
CA GLY A 234 -1.78 -15.02 -0.76
C GLY A 234 -1.98 -14.73 -2.25
N TRP A 235 -3.03 -13.97 -2.62
CA TRP A 235 -3.23 -13.57 -4.01
C TRP A 235 -2.22 -12.50 -4.42
N SER A 236 -2.08 -11.48 -3.58
CA SER A 236 -1.20 -10.32 -3.78
C SER A 236 0.27 -10.74 -3.83
N SER A 237 0.71 -11.67 -2.99
CA SER A 237 2.11 -12.13 -3.01
C SER A 237 2.48 -12.86 -4.30
N THR A 238 1.56 -13.64 -4.88
CA THR A 238 1.77 -14.27 -6.19
C THR A 238 1.82 -13.24 -7.32
N ALA A 239 0.99 -12.20 -7.26
CA ALA A 239 1.00 -11.11 -8.23
C ALA A 239 2.31 -10.29 -8.15
N VAL A 240 2.76 -9.95 -6.94
CA VAL A 240 4.05 -9.28 -6.70
C VAL A 240 5.20 -10.11 -7.29
N LEU A 241 5.24 -11.41 -7.00
CA LEU A 241 6.30 -12.28 -7.54
C LEU A 241 6.25 -12.34 -9.07
N ALA A 242 5.07 -12.42 -9.68
CA ALA A 242 4.93 -12.40 -11.13
C ALA A 242 5.47 -11.10 -11.74
N GLU A 243 5.14 -9.94 -11.15
CA GLU A 243 5.68 -8.64 -11.58
C GLU A 243 7.20 -8.56 -11.41
N VAL A 244 7.77 -9.07 -10.31
CA VAL A 244 9.23 -9.12 -10.13
C VAL A 244 9.87 -9.94 -11.24
N MET A 245 9.29 -11.08 -11.62
CA MET A 245 9.80 -11.91 -12.71
C MET A 245 9.70 -11.22 -14.07
N MET A 246 8.62 -10.48 -14.33
CA MET A 246 8.47 -9.67 -15.54
C MET A 246 9.51 -8.53 -15.60
N ALA A 247 9.66 -7.78 -14.51
CA ALA A 247 10.67 -6.73 -14.38
C ALA A 247 12.09 -7.30 -14.55
N TYR A 248 12.38 -8.44 -13.91
CA TYR A 248 13.64 -9.16 -14.07
C TYR A 248 13.86 -9.60 -15.52
N GLN A 249 12.82 -9.86 -16.31
CA GLN A 249 12.96 -10.17 -17.73
C GLN A 249 13.05 -8.92 -18.62
N GLY A 250 12.92 -7.72 -18.05
CA GLY A 250 12.90 -6.45 -18.78
C GLY A 250 11.58 -6.21 -19.52
N GLN A 251 10.51 -6.87 -19.09
CA GLN A 251 9.17 -6.70 -19.64
C GLN A 251 8.50 -5.47 -19.01
N ALA A 252 7.58 -4.85 -19.76
CA ALA A 252 6.73 -3.81 -19.23
C ALA A 252 5.73 -4.41 -18.23
N LEU A 253 5.61 -3.79 -17.06
CA LEU A 253 4.59 -4.14 -16.08
C LEU A 253 3.22 -3.62 -16.55
N PRO A 254 2.11 -4.33 -16.22
CA PRO A 254 0.76 -3.84 -16.50
C PRO A 254 0.50 -2.49 -15.81
N GLN A 255 -0.62 -1.81 -16.09
CA GLN A 255 -1.01 -0.64 -15.28
C GLN A 255 -1.64 -1.12 -13.95
N PRO A 256 -1.39 -0.44 -12.81
CA PRO A 256 -2.00 -0.84 -11.55
C PRO A 256 -3.51 -0.62 -11.62
N GLY A 257 -4.29 -1.55 -11.07
CA GLY A 257 -5.76 -1.52 -11.11
C GLY A 257 -6.43 -0.56 -10.12
N GLY A 258 -5.66 0.04 -9.22
CA GLY A 258 -6.13 0.92 -8.13
C GLY A 258 -5.12 0.93 -6.98
N GLN A 259 -5.34 1.80 -5.99
CA GLN A 259 -4.52 1.87 -4.78
C GLN A 259 -5.28 1.33 -3.58
N TYR A 260 -4.57 0.84 -2.55
CA TYR A 260 -5.22 0.32 -1.34
C TYR A 260 -6.08 1.37 -0.62
N GLN A 261 -5.71 2.65 -0.72
CA GLN A 261 -6.52 3.76 -0.20
C GLN A 261 -7.93 3.82 -0.81
N ASP A 262 -8.11 3.39 -2.07
CA ASP A 262 -9.42 3.40 -2.73
C ASP A 262 -10.35 2.36 -2.09
N TYR A 263 -9.78 1.21 -1.69
CA TYR A 263 -10.50 0.19 -0.93
C TYR A 263 -10.87 0.69 0.48
N LEU A 264 -9.99 1.43 1.16
CA LEU A 264 -10.30 2.03 2.45
C LEU A 264 -11.38 3.11 2.35
N ALA A 265 -11.35 3.92 1.30
CA ALA A 265 -12.41 4.88 1.01
C ALA A 265 -13.75 4.17 0.79
N TYR A 266 -13.76 3.05 0.05
CA TYR A 266 -14.94 2.20 -0.11
C TYR A 266 -15.42 1.61 1.22
N LEU A 267 -14.51 1.13 2.08
CA LEU A 267 -14.88 0.61 3.40
C LEU A 267 -15.54 1.69 4.27
N ALA A 268 -15.06 2.93 4.20
CA ALA A 268 -15.63 4.06 4.94
C ALA A 268 -17.07 4.42 4.49
N THR A 269 -17.55 3.92 3.34
CA THR A 269 -18.94 4.10 2.91
C THR A 269 -19.87 2.95 3.32
N GLN A 270 -19.37 1.91 3.97
CA GLN A 270 -20.18 0.75 4.37
C GLN A 270 -20.95 1.04 5.66
N ASP A 271 -22.05 0.31 5.86
CA ASP A 271 -22.86 0.37 7.07
C ASP A 271 -22.42 -0.74 8.04
N ASP A 272 -21.57 -0.36 9.00
CA ASP A 272 -21.05 -1.27 10.02
C ASP A 272 -22.19 -1.90 10.85
N ALA A 273 -23.26 -1.14 11.14
CA ALA A 273 -24.38 -1.64 11.94
C ALA A 273 -25.17 -2.72 11.20
N ALA A 274 -25.33 -2.59 9.88
CA ALA A 274 -25.93 -3.64 9.05
C ALA A 274 -25.06 -4.92 9.01
N GLY A 275 -23.73 -4.76 8.98
CA GLY A 275 -22.79 -5.87 9.08
C GLY A 275 -22.89 -6.61 10.42
N ASP A 276 -22.93 -5.85 11.52
CA ASP A 276 -23.09 -6.38 12.87
C ASP A 276 -24.42 -7.14 13.03
N ASP A 277 -25.54 -6.56 12.61
CA ASP A 277 -26.85 -7.20 12.68
C ASP A 277 -26.89 -8.52 11.88
N TYR A 278 -26.29 -8.51 10.68
CA TYR A 278 -26.17 -9.71 9.86
C TYR A 278 -25.43 -10.84 10.59
N TRP A 279 -24.25 -10.56 11.15
CA TRP A 279 -23.44 -11.57 11.82
C TRP A 279 -24.04 -11.99 13.16
N GLN A 280 -24.56 -11.06 13.96
CA GLN A 280 -25.23 -11.38 15.22
C GLN A 280 -26.43 -12.32 14.99
N THR A 281 -27.27 -12.02 13.99
CA THR A 281 -28.43 -12.86 13.66
C THR A 281 -28.02 -14.27 13.20
N ARG A 282 -26.96 -14.38 12.40
CA ARG A 282 -26.47 -15.68 11.89
C ARG A 282 -25.80 -16.52 12.98
N LEU A 283 -25.03 -15.88 13.86
CA LEU A 283 -24.27 -16.55 14.90
C LEU A 283 -25.11 -16.82 16.16
N ALA A 284 -26.26 -16.17 16.35
CA ALA A 284 -27.17 -16.40 17.48
C ALA A 284 -27.68 -17.84 17.60
N GLN A 285 -27.58 -18.65 16.54
CA GLN A 285 -27.96 -20.07 16.54
C GLN A 285 -26.87 -20.98 17.10
N LEU A 286 -25.64 -20.47 17.27
CA LEU A 286 -24.49 -21.20 17.78
C LEU A 286 -24.39 -21.00 19.29
N ASN A 287 -24.45 -22.08 20.06
CA ASN A 287 -24.39 -22.02 21.52
C ASN A 287 -23.01 -22.38 22.09
N ASP A 288 -22.24 -23.20 21.39
CA ASP A 288 -20.95 -23.72 21.85
C ASP A 288 -19.99 -23.97 20.67
N ALA A 289 -18.70 -24.09 20.97
CA ALA A 289 -17.69 -24.48 20.00
C ALA A 289 -17.96 -25.91 19.48
N SER A 290 -17.77 -26.12 18.17
CA SER A 290 -17.81 -27.45 17.58
C SER A 290 -16.45 -28.11 17.68
N TYR A 291 -16.34 -29.20 18.43
CA TYR A 291 -15.11 -30.00 18.53
C TYR A 291 -15.16 -31.18 17.56
N LEU A 292 -14.01 -31.51 16.94
CA LEU A 292 -13.90 -32.63 16.00
C LEU A 292 -14.10 -33.99 16.70
N SER A 293 -13.81 -34.05 18.01
CA SER A 293 -14.09 -35.23 18.84
C SER A 293 -14.28 -34.83 20.31
N GLU A 294 -15.08 -35.62 21.04
CA GLU A 294 -15.31 -35.46 22.49
C GLU A 294 -14.04 -35.62 23.35
N LEU A 295 -12.93 -36.09 22.75
CA LEU A 295 -11.65 -36.36 23.41
C LEU A 295 -10.74 -35.12 23.54
N GLN A 296 -11.10 -33.97 22.96
CA GLN A 296 -10.37 -32.72 23.14
C GLN A 296 -10.72 -32.10 24.51
N ASN A 297 -10.20 -32.71 25.56
CA ASN A 297 -10.31 -32.25 26.94
C ASN A 297 -9.56 -30.91 27.07
N ARG A 298 -10.29 -29.82 27.37
CA ARG A 298 -9.82 -28.42 27.32
C ARG A 298 -8.69 -28.09 28.29
N ASP A 299 -8.47 -28.93 29.31
CA ASP A 299 -7.52 -28.66 30.40
C ASP A 299 -6.11 -29.22 30.15
N ALA A 300 -5.89 -29.95 29.05
CA ALA A 300 -4.62 -30.66 28.77
C ALA A 300 -3.95 -30.27 27.45
N LEU A 301 -4.44 -29.23 26.76
CA LEU A 301 -3.68 -28.65 25.66
C LEU A 301 -2.61 -27.73 26.26
N ASP A 302 -1.49 -28.35 26.65
CA ASP A 302 -0.24 -27.67 26.89
C ASP A 302 0.00 -26.70 25.73
N SER A 303 0.34 -25.44 26.02
CA SER A 303 0.47 -24.35 25.04
C SER A 303 1.59 -24.57 24.00
N ASN A 304 2.24 -25.73 24.03
CA ASN A 304 3.29 -26.20 23.15
C ASN A 304 2.89 -27.36 22.21
N LEU A 305 1.61 -27.75 22.10
CA LEU A 305 1.21 -28.89 21.27
C LEU A 305 1.10 -28.57 19.76
N GLY A 306 2.21 -28.81 19.06
CA GLY A 306 2.31 -29.64 17.84
C GLY A 306 1.41 -29.33 16.66
N TYR A 307 1.85 -28.40 15.80
CA TYR A 307 1.34 -28.32 14.42
C TYR A 307 1.74 -29.57 13.64
N ALA A 308 0.76 -30.23 13.00
CA ALA A 308 1.00 -31.31 12.06
C ALA A 308 0.14 -31.10 10.82
N GLN A 309 0.72 -31.30 9.64
CA GLN A 309 0.03 -31.19 8.36
C GLN A 309 -0.12 -32.58 7.75
N HIS A 310 -1.33 -32.92 7.30
CA HIS A 310 -1.59 -34.09 6.46
C HIS A 310 -2.06 -33.61 5.09
N THR A 311 -1.39 -34.04 4.03
CA THR A 311 -1.72 -33.66 2.65
C THR A 311 -2.36 -34.84 1.92
N LEU A 312 -3.60 -34.63 1.48
CA LEU A 312 -4.32 -35.53 0.57
C LEU A 312 -4.27 -34.93 -0.84
N GLN A 313 -3.94 -35.76 -1.82
CA GLN A 313 -3.89 -35.36 -3.22
C GLN A 313 -4.99 -36.09 -3.99
N LEU A 314 -5.85 -35.31 -4.66
CA LEU A 314 -6.83 -35.86 -5.59
C LEU A 314 -6.16 -36.13 -6.94
N ASP A 315 -6.52 -37.23 -7.57
CA ASP A 315 -6.09 -37.50 -8.94
C ASP A 315 -6.85 -36.61 -9.95
N GLU A 316 -6.37 -36.60 -11.20
CA GLU A 316 -6.93 -35.79 -12.27
C GLU A 316 -8.40 -36.13 -12.54
N GLN A 317 -8.78 -37.41 -12.43
CA GLN A 317 -10.15 -37.84 -12.67
C GLN A 317 -11.09 -37.33 -11.56
N GLN A 318 -10.67 -37.42 -10.30
CA GLN A 318 -11.38 -36.90 -9.13
C GLN A 318 -11.54 -35.38 -9.20
N ALA A 319 -10.46 -34.65 -9.53
CA ALA A 319 -10.52 -33.20 -9.69
C ALA A 319 -11.47 -32.79 -10.83
N ALA A 320 -11.42 -33.47 -11.97
CA ALA A 320 -12.32 -33.24 -13.10
C ALA A 320 -13.78 -33.60 -12.78
N GLN A 321 -14.03 -34.55 -11.87
CA GLN A 321 -15.39 -34.85 -11.39
C GLN A 321 -15.93 -33.72 -10.51
N LEU A 322 -15.15 -33.23 -9.56
CA LEU A 322 -15.53 -32.09 -8.70
C LEU A 322 -15.82 -30.84 -9.53
N GLN A 323 -14.96 -30.53 -10.51
CA GLN A 323 -15.15 -29.36 -11.36
C GLN A 323 -16.42 -29.45 -12.20
N ARG A 324 -16.71 -30.62 -12.79
CA ARG A 324 -17.96 -30.86 -13.51
C ARG A 324 -19.18 -30.74 -12.62
N PHE A 325 -19.12 -31.26 -11.39
CA PHE A 325 -20.21 -31.15 -10.43
C PHE A 325 -20.49 -29.67 -10.08
N ALA A 326 -19.45 -28.90 -9.74
CA ALA A 326 -19.57 -27.48 -9.45
C ALA A 326 -20.22 -26.70 -10.62
N GLN A 327 -19.78 -26.97 -11.85
CA GLN A 327 -20.36 -26.37 -13.06
C GLN A 327 -21.83 -26.72 -13.24
N GLN A 328 -22.20 -27.99 -13.07
CA GLN A 328 -23.59 -28.45 -13.20
C GLN A 328 -24.51 -27.83 -12.15
N GLN A 329 -23.99 -27.62 -10.93
CA GLN A 329 -24.73 -26.99 -9.83
C GLN A 329 -24.64 -25.46 -9.84
N GLN A 330 -23.91 -24.86 -10.78
CA GLN A 330 -23.68 -23.41 -10.88
C GLN A 330 -23.08 -22.81 -9.60
N ILE A 331 -22.19 -23.56 -8.95
CA ILE A 331 -21.44 -23.14 -7.75
C ILE A 331 -19.94 -23.16 -8.04
N THR A 332 -19.17 -22.58 -7.13
CA THR A 332 -17.70 -22.66 -7.20
C THR A 332 -17.22 -24.00 -6.64
N VAL A 333 -16.02 -24.44 -7.05
CA VAL A 333 -15.40 -25.65 -6.47
C VAL A 333 -15.17 -25.49 -4.96
N ASN A 334 -14.92 -24.27 -4.46
CA ASN A 334 -14.76 -23.99 -3.03
C ASN A 334 -16.05 -24.20 -2.21
N THR A 335 -17.22 -24.26 -2.87
CA THR A 335 -18.51 -24.48 -2.22
C THR A 335 -18.86 -25.97 -2.06
N VAL A 336 -18.23 -26.84 -2.86
CA VAL A 336 -18.46 -28.29 -2.88
C VAL A 336 -17.76 -28.96 -1.71
#